data_AF-A0A372FWZ3-F1
#
_entry.id   AF-A0A372FWZ3-F1
#
_cell.length_a   1.000
_cell.length_b   1.000
_cell.length_c   1.000
_cell.angle_alpha   90.00
_cell.angle_beta   90.00
_cell.angle_gamma   90.00
#
_symmetry.space_group_name_H-M   'P 1'
#
loop_
_entity.id
_entity.type
_entity.pdbx_description
1 polymer ?
#
loop_
_entity_poly.entity_id
_entity_poly.type
_entity_poly.pdbx_seq_one_letter_code
_entity_poly.pdbx_strand_id
1 'polypeptide(L)' 'MDMTDAHWRTATRSSNNGGDCVEVADNLPGRILVRDSKDRAGGTLTFTPDAWRAFVTTPPR' A
#
# COMPACT_ATOMS: atom_id res chain seq x y z
N MET A 1 -11.07 -16.09 -4.83
CA MET A 1 -11.04 -14.64 -4.56
C MET A 1 -9.75 -14.10 -5.14
N ASP A 2 -9.83 -13.62 -6.38
CA ASP A 2 -8.69 -13.05 -7.09
C ASP A 2 -8.30 -11.70 -6.49
N MET A 3 -7.02 -11.53 -6.14
CA MET A 3 -6.45 -10.23 -5.78
C MET A 3 -6.28 -9.29 -7.00
N THR A 4 -6.89 -9.67 -8.12
CA THR A 4 -6.71 -9.09 -9.46
C THR A 4 -7.55 -7.82 -9.64
N ASP A 5 -8.59 -7.60 -8.82
CA ASP A 5 -9.40 -6.36 -8.82
C ASP A 5 -8.77 -5.22 -8.00
N ALA A 6 -7.63 -5.48 -7.35
CA ALA A 6 -6.90 -4.47 -6.61
C ALA A 6 -6.30 -3.44 -7.56
N HIS A 7 -6.87 -2.23 -7.58
CA HIS A 7 -6.29 -1.13 -8.35
C HIS A 7 -5.14 -0.50 -7.57
N TRP A 8 -3.91 -0.87 -7.97
CA TRP A 8 -2.68 -0.44 -7.31
C TRP A 8 -2.27 0.96 -7.73
N ARG A 9 -2.01 1.82 -6.74
CA ARG A 9 -1.45 3.16 -6.92
C ARG A 9 -0.11 3.27 -6.23
N THR A 10 0.88 3.77 -6.95
CA THR A 10 2.21 4.05 -6.42
C THR A 10 2.18 5.29 -5.53
N ALA A 11 2.79 5.21 -4.34
CA ALA A 11 2.80 6.32 -3.39
C ALA A 11 3.75 7.47 -3.80
N THR A 12 3.23 8.70 -3.86
CA THR A 12 3.95 9.90 -4.33
C THR A 12 5.11 10.36 -3.41
N ARG A 13 5.15 9.89 -2.16
CA ARG A 13 6.25 10.14 -1.21
C ARG A 13 7.50 9.28 -1.49
N SER A 14 7.42 8.35 -2.43
CA SER A 14 8.55 7.55 -2.92
C SER A 14 9.38 8.39 -3.91
N SER A 15 10.15 9.37 -3.42
CA SER A 15 10.82 10.35 -4.30
C SER A 15 12.19 9.90 -4.85
N ASN A 16 12.29 9.97 -6.18
CA ASN A 16 13.40 10.33 -7.10
C ASN A 16 14.85 9.82 -6.99
N ASN A 17 15.25 8.99 -6.03
CA ASN A 17 16.64 8.52 -5.93
C ASN A 17 16.89 7.03 -6.21
N GLY A 18 15.90 6.26 -6.68
CA GLY A 18 16.13 4.85 -7.04
C GLY A 18 14.94 3.90 -6.89
N GLY A 19 13.83 4.25 -7.54
CA GLY A 19 12.72 3.33 -7.80
C GLY A 19 11.60 3.40 -6.77
N ASP A 20 10.40 3.53 -7.28
CA ASP A 20 9.13 3.35 -6.60
C ASP A 20 9.19 2.12 -5.68
N CYS A 21 8.94 2.28 -4.37
CA CYS A 21 9.07 1.18 -3.39
C CYS A 21 7.72 0.64 -2.91
N VAL A 22 6.64 1.42 -2.95
CA VAL A 22 5.37 1.02 -2.31
C VAL A 22 4.17 1.30 -3.22
N GLU A 23 3.33 0.28 -3.35
CA GLU A 23 2.02 0.35 -3.99
C GLU A 23 0.90 0.09 -2.99
N VAL A 24 -0.19 0.85 -3.13
CA VAL A 24 -1.37 0.78 -2.27
C VAL A 24 -2.60 0.51 -3.13
N ALA A 25 -3.45 -0.43 -2.72
CA ALA A 25 -4.77 -0.62 -3.30
C ALA A 25 -5.85 -0.32 -2.25
N ASP A 26 -6.57 0.78 -2.47
CA ASP A 26 -7.65 1.26 -1.60
C ASP A 26 -9.06 0.98 -2.17
N ASN A 27 -9.15 0.38 -3.36
CA ASN A 27 -10.41 0.08 -4.06
C ASN A 27 -11.20 -1.10 -3.48
N LEU A 28 -10.64 -1.84 -2.51
CA LEU A 28 -11.26 -3.04 -1.99
C LEU A 28 -12.19 -2.72 -0.80
N PRO A 29 -13.42 -3.29 -0.77
CA PRO A 29 -14.35 -3.01 0.31
C PRO A 29 -13.81 -3.54 1.65
N GLY A 30 -13.60 -2.61 2.59
CA GLY A 30 -13.19 -2.92 3.96
C GLY A 30 -11.72 -3.33 4.12
N ARG A 31 -10.89 -3.20 3.08
CA ARG A 31 -9.47 -3.56 3.14
C ARG A 31 -8.61 -2.60 2.33
N ILE A 32 -7.44 -2.29 2.87
CA ILE A 32 -6.38 -1.57 2.16
C ILE A 32 -5.20 -2.52 2.04
N LEU A 33 -4.72 -2.71 0.82
CA LEU A 33 -3.55 -3.54 0.57
C LEU A 33 -2.34 -2.65 0.34
N VAL A 34 -1.20 -3.04 0.90
CA VAL A 34 0.08 -2.38 0.70
C VAL A 34 1.10 -3.44 0.35
N ARG A 35 1.88 -3.21 -0.71
CA ARG A 35 2.95 -4.12 -1.09
C ARG A 35 4.19 -3.34 -1.51
N ASP A 36 5.32 -4.00 -1.38
CA ASP A 36 6.56 -3.51 -1.94
C ASP A 36 6.56 -3.76 -3.45
N SER A 37 6.88 -2.73 -4.23
CA SER A 37 6.94 -2.81 -5.69
C SER A 37 8.19 -3.52 -6.20
N LYS A 38 9.27 -3.56 -5.41
CA LYS A 38 10.53 -4.24 -5.72
C LYS A 38 10.55 -5.69 -5.23
N ASP A 39 9.78 -6.01 -4.20
CA ASP A 39 9.65 -7.33 -3.61
C ASP A 39 8.19 -7.82 -3.63
N ARG A 40 7.67 -8.03 -4.85
CA ARG A 40 6.32 -8.59 -5.08
C ARG A 40 6.10 -9.94 -4.41
N ALA A 41 7.17 -10.72 -4.24
CA ALA A 41 7.15 -12.04 -3.64
C ALA A 41 7.13 -12.01 -2.10
N GLY A 42 7.54 -10.90 -1.47
CA GLY A 42 7.55 -10.72 -0.01
C GLY A 42 6.18 -10.65 0.64
N GLY A 43 5.12 -10.57 -0.17
CA GLY A 43 3.74 -10.60 0.28
C GLY A 43 3.08 -9.24 0.29
N THR A 44 1.82 -9.23 0.73
CA THR A 44 0.97 -8.03 0.76
C THR A 44 0.48 -7.81 2.18
N LEU A 45 0.76 -6.63 2.72
CA LEU A 45 0.22 -6.19 3.99
C LEU A 45 -1.26 -5.81 3.79
N THR A 46 -2.11 -6.29 4.68
CA THR A 46 -3.55 -6.00 4.65
C THR A 46 -3.93 -5.20 5.88
N PHE A 47 -4.55 -4.04 5.68
CA PHE A 47 -5.04 -3.16 6.72
C PHE A 47 -6.56 -3.02 6.63
N THR A 48 -7.19 -2.71 7.77
CA THR A 48 -8.53 -2.13 7.76
C THR A 48 -8.44 -0.64 7.39
N PRO A 49 -9.52 -0.03 6.85
CA PRO A 49 -9.51 1.40 6.50
C PRO A 49 -9.19 2.31 7.69
N ASP A 50 -9.65 1.94 8.89
CA ASP A 50 -9.38 2.71 10.12
C ASP A 50 -7.90 2.64 10.54
N ALA A 51 -7.33 1.43 10.54
CA ALA A 51 -5.91 1.24 10.84
C ALA A 51 -5.01 1.94 9.82
N TRP A 52 -5.37 1.90 8.52
CA TRP A 52 -4.65 2.61 7.48
C TRP A 52 -4.67 4.13 7.71
N ARG A 53 -5.82 4.70 8.07
CA ARG A 53 -5.93 6.13 8.38
C ARG A 53 -5.05 6.51 9.57
N ALA A 54 -5.09 5.75 10.65
CA ALA A 54 -4.23 6.00 11.81
C ALA A 54 -2.72 5.90 11.47
N PHE A 55 -2.36 4.93 10.63
CA PHE A 55 -0.98 4.73 10.18
C PHE A 55 -0.45 5.93 9.39
N VAL A 56 -1.21 6.46 8.43
CA VAL A 56 -0.74 7.56 7.57
C VAL A 56 -0.82 8.94 8.23
N THR A 57 -1.65 9.12 9.26
CA THR A 57 -1.78 10.39 9.98
C THR A 57 -0.79 10.55 11.12
N THR A 58 -0.14 9.47 11.56
CA THR A 58 0.85 9.51 12.63
C THR A 58 2.23 9.80 12.03
N PRO A 59 2.80 11.01 12.18
CA PRO A 59 4.18 11.23 11.80
C PRO A 59 5.09 10.36 12.68
N PRO A 60 6.17 9.78 12.14
CA PRO A 60 7.16 9.09 12.98
C PRO A 60 7.70 10.08 14.01
N ARG A 61 7.72 9.66 15.29
CA ARG A 61 8.38 10.41 16.37
C ARG A 61 9.89 10.35 16.23
#